data_AF-A0A0N1HC85-F1
#
_entry.id   AF-A0A0N1HC85-F1
#
_cell.length_a   1.000
_cell.length_b   1.000
_cell.length_c   1.000
_cell.angle_alpha   90.00
_cell.angle_beta   90.00
_cell.angle_gamma   90.00
#
_symmetry.space_group_name_H-M   'P 1'
#
loop_
_entity.id
_entity.type
_entity.pdbx_description
1 polymer ?
#
loop_
_entity_poly.entity_id
_entity_poly.type
_entity_poly.pdbx_seq_one_letter_code
_entity_poly.pdbx_strand_id
1 'polypeptide(L)'
;MGRLQSGQAGASLVMRRTLVLVTAWAHRVEVESRLDAPVPGMISRMFEERLDALAQMMAEHMAAPFPPGFRGLDIEGRDMVLLDADSYAYAAIVLEGPLDEQRRAGLSRLAAAFERVLPSIGDEYGAKYYTHVRDMAVLAAEIETLRDK
;
A
#
# COMPACT_ATOMS: atom_id res chain seq x y z
N MET A 1 9.55 83.46 -0.24
CA MET A 1 10.95 83.17 -0.63
C MET A 1 11.67 82.56 0.56
N GLY A 2 11.94 81.25 0.52
CA GLY A 2 12.68 80.53 1.56
C GLY A 2 13.10 79.16 1.02
N ARG A 3 14.40 78.86 1.10
CA ARG A 3 15.12 77.79 0.39
C ARG A 3 14.92 76.39 0.98
N LEU A 4 15.15 75.41 0.12
CA LEU A 4 15.49 74.00 0.38
C LEU A 4 16.45 73.83 1.57
N GLN A 5 16.24 72.78 2.37
CA GLN A 5 17.32 71.96 2.91
C GLN A 5 16.87 70.50 3.10
N SER A 6 17.64 69.64 2.48
CA SER A 6 17.69 68.18 2.54
C SER A 6 18.19 67.67 3.90
N GLY A 7 17.57 66.61 4.41
CA GLY A 7 18.06 65.84 5.56
C GLY A 7 17.78 64.36 5.37
N GLN A 8 18.81 63.63 4.96
CA GLN A 8 18.86 62.17 4.85
C GLN A 8 19.08 61.50 6.22
N ALA A 9 18.77 60.20 6.24
CA ALA A 9 19.26 59.16 7.15
C ALA A 9 18.64 59.02 8.55
N GLY A 10 17.96 57.89 8.74
CA GLY A 10 17.53 57.38 10.04
C GLY A 10 16.84 56.02 9.91
N ALA A 11 17.39 55.11 9.09
CA ALA A 11 16.89 53.74 9.02
C ALA A 11 17.13 53.06 10.38
N SER A 12 16.03 52.93 11.13
CA SER A 12 15.97 52.38 12.47
C SER A 12 16.63 51.00 12.56
N LEU A 13 17.59 50.91 13.49
CA LEU A 13 18.45 49.78 13.84
C LEU A 13 17.69 48.63 14.55
N VAL A 14 16.41 48.41 14.24
CA VAL A 14 15.55 47.44 14.94
C VAL A 14 15.10 46.29 14.03
N MET A 15 15.67 46.16 12.83
CA MET A 15 15.30 45.13 11.86
C MET A 15 16.49 44.24 11.45
N ARG A 16 17.38 43.87 12.39
CA ARG A 16 18.54 43.00 12.08
C ARG A 16 18.72 41.79 12.99
N ARG A 17 17.75 41.45 13.85
CA ARG A 17 17.85 40.25 14.71
C ARG A 17 16.75 39.19 14.52
N THR A 18 15.77 39.42 13.66
CA THR A 18 14.73 38.43 13.34
C THR A 18 15.01 37.69 12.02
N LEU A 19 15.83 38.29 11.14
CA LEU A 19 16.18 37.74 9.82
C LEU A 19 17.43 36.84 9.87
N VAL A 20 17.59 36.02 10.91
CA VAL A 20 18.60 34.94 10.92
C VAL A 20 17.95 33.64 11.39
N LEU A 21 16.94 33.72 12.25
CA LEU A 21 16.20 32.55 12.74
C LEU A 21 15.18 32.00 11.74
N VAL A 22 14.61 32.84 10.87
CA VAL A 22 13.64 32.39 9.85
C VAL A 22 14.31 31.60 8.72
N THR A 23 15.54 31.99 8.31
CA THR A 23 16.30 31.25 7.29
C THR A 23 16.92 29.97 7.84
N ALA A 24 17.31 29.93 9.12
CA ALA A 24 17.81 28.71 9.75
C ALA A 24 16.71 27.65 9.97
N TRP A 25 15.46 28.06 10.18
CA TRP A 25 14.31 27.13 10.26
C TRP A 25 13.91 26.61 8.86
N ALA A 26 13.91 27.46 7.83
CA ALA A 26 13.62 27.05 6.46
C ALA A 26 14.66 26.05 5.89
N HIS A 27 15.95 26.27 6.16
CA HIS A 27 16.99 25.31 5.73
C HIS A 27 16.94 23.96 6.47
N ARG A 28 16.41 23.92 7.69
CA ARG A 28 16.27 22.66 8.46
C ARG A 28 15.13 21.80 7.92
N VAL A 29 14.01 22.41 7.56
CA VAL A 29 12.85 21.72 6.96
C VAL A 29 13.14 21.21 5.54
N GLU A 30 14.03 21.87 4.80
CA GLU A 30 14.37 21.50 3.42
C GLU A 30 15.50 20.43 3.31
N VAL A 31 16.23 20.19 4.40
CA VAL A 31 17.25 19.11 4.47
C VAL A 31 16.64 17.79 4.98
N GLU A 32 15.65 17.83 5.87
CA GLU A 32 14.94 16.62 6.34
C GLU A 32 13.95 16.05 5.31
N SER A 33 13.49 16.86 4.35
CA SER A 33 12.56 16.41 3.29
C SER A 33 13.24 15.63 2.16
N ARG A 34 14.57 15.48 2.20
CA ARG A 34 15.36 14.80 1.16
C ARG A 34 15.80 13.38 1.50
N LEU A 35 15.45 12.88 2.69
CA LEU A 35 15.85 11.55 3.19
C LEU A 35 14.73 10.50 3.23
N ASP A 36 13.48 10.87 2.94
CA ASP A 36 12.32 9.95 2.98
C ASP A 36 11.79 9.53 1.59
N ALA A 37 12.37 10.05 0.51
CA ALA A 37 11.98 9.62 -0.83
C ALA A 37 12.73 8.32 -1.21
N PRO A 38 12.02 7.21 -1.48
CA PRO A 38 12.67 5.98 -1.93
C PRO A 38 13.45 6.22 -3.23
N VAL A 39 14.64 5.60 -3.32
CA VAL A 39 15.56 5.76 -4.46
C VAL A 39 14.81 5.46 -5.78
N PRO A 40 14.94 6.27 -6.85
CA PRO A 40 14.15 6.16 -8.09
C PRO A 40 14.18 4.83 -8.89
N GLY A 41 14.81 3.76 -8.38
CA GLY A 41 14.70 2.40 -8.92
C GLY A 41 14.33 1.34 -7.88
N MET A 42 14.25 1.71 -6.59
CA MET A 42 13.91 0.80 -5.50
C MET A 42 12.43 0.42 -5.54
N ILE A 43 11.53 1.37 -5.84
CA ILE A 43 10.10 1.10 -5.97
C ILE A 43 9.83 0.12 -7.11
N SER A 44 10.44 0.34 -8.29
CA SER A 44 10.26 -0.54 -9.45
C SER A 44 10.74 -1.97 -9.15
N ARG A 45 11.90 -2.12 -8.51
CA ARG A 45 12.41 -3.45 -8.12
C ARG A 45 11.51 -4.12 -7.06
N MET A 46 11.10 -3.40 -6.01
CA MET A 46 10.18 -3.95 -4.99
C MET A 46 8.83 -4.35 -5.58
N PHE A 47 8.37 -3.65 -6.61
CA PHE A 47 7.13 -3.95 -7.30
C PHE A 47 7.26 -5.21 -8.17
N GLU A 48 8.33 -5.35 -8.93
CA GLU A 48 8.66 -6.56 -9.70
C GLU A 48 8.81 -7.79 -8.79
N GLU A 49 9.57 -7.66 -7.69
CA GLU A 49 9.76 -8.74 -6.71
C GLU A 49 8.43 -9.23 -6.09
N ARG A 50 7.48 -8.32 -5.88
CA ARG A 50 6.14 -8.66 -5.38
C ARG A 50 5.27 -9.35 -6.44
N LEU A 51 5.37 -8.94 -7.71
CA LEU A 51 4.68 -9.62 -8.81
C LEU A 51 5.20 -11.06 -8.97
N ASP A 52 6.52 -11.24 -8.92
CA ASP A 52 7.14 -12.57 -8.98
C ASP A 52 6.72 -13.44 -7.79
N ALA A 53 6.68 -12.87 -6.58
CA ALA A 53 6.19 -13.56 -5.39
C ALA A 53 4.71 -13.97 -5.53
N LEU A 54 3.86 -13.08 -6.06
CA LEU A 54 2.44 -13.39 -6.28
C LEU A 54 2.28 -14.53 -7.30
N ALA A 55 3.02 -14.49 -8.41
CA ALA A 55 3.02 -15.54 -9.42
C ALA A 55 3.47 -16.89 -8.84
N GLN A 56 4.52 -16.89 -8.01
CA GLN A 56 4.99 -18.08 -7.32
C GLN A 56 3.93 -18.65 -6.36
N MET A 57 3.30 -17.80 -5.54
CA MET A 57 2.23 -18.23 -4.63
C MET A 57 1.02 -18.81 -5.38
N MET A 58 0.66 -18.24 -6.53
CA MET A 58 -0.40 -18.75 -7.40
C MET A 58 -0.04 -20.13 -7.98
N ALA A 59 1.21 -20.34 -8.39
CA ALA A 59 1.67 -21.64 -8.88
C ALA A 59 1.64 -22.70 -7.77
N GLU A 60 2.10 -22.36 -6.56
CA GLU A 60 2.03 -23.23 -5.39
C GLU A 60 0.59 -23.58 -5.01
N HIS A 61 -0.31 -22.59 -5.08
CA HIS A 61 -1.72 -22.77 -4.83
C HIS A 61 -2.37 -23.75 -5.81
N MET A 62 -2.08 -23.60 -7.11
CA MET A 62 -2.59 -24.52 -8.15
C MET A 62 -2.06 -25.95 -8.02
N ALA A 63 -0.88 -26.12 -7.42
CA ALA A 63 -0.31 -27.43 -7.13
C ALA A 63 -0.91 -28.07 -5.86
N ALA A 64 -1.52 -27.30 -4.98
CA ALA A 64 -2.12 -27.78 -3.75
C ALA A 64 -3.52 -28.38 -4.01
N PRO A 65 -3.81 -29.60 -3.52
CA PRO A 65 -5.15 -30.16 -3.66
C PRO A 65 -6.17 -29.35 -2.85
N PHE A 66 -7.33 -29.07 -3.44
CA PHE A 66 -8.40 -28.40 -2.71
C PHE A 66 -8.81 -29.19 -1.45
N PRO A 67 -9.01 -28.55 -0.28
CA PRO A 67 -9.28 -29.25 0.98
C PRO A 67 -10.49 -30.19 0.90
N PRO A 68 -10.34 -31.47 1.30
CA PRO A 68 -11.45 -32.41 1.36
C PRO A 68 -12.57 -31.90 2.26
N GLY A 69 -13.82 -32.00 1.82
CA GLY A 69 -14.99 -31.57 2.61
C GLY A 69 -15.29 -30.07 2.58
N PHE A 70 -14.46 -29.24 1.92
CA PHE A 70 -14.72 -27.79 1.78
C PHE A 70 -15.60 -27.45 0.58
N ARG A 71 -15.88 -28.39 -0.31
CA ARG A 71 -16.80 -28.16 -1.44
C ARG A 71 -18.23 -28.06 -0.92
N GLY A 72 -18.88 -26.93 -1.19
CA GLY A 72 -20.23 -26.63 -0.68
C GLY A 72 -20.27 -26.31 0.81
N LEU A 73 -19.11 -26.15 1.46
CA LEU A 73 -19.02 -25.69 2.83
C LEU A 73 -19.18 -24.16 2.85
N ASP A 74 -20.03 -23.68 3.75
CA ASP A 74 -20.16 -22.26 4.07
C ASP A 74 -19.60 -22.00 5.47
N ILE A 75 -18.70 -21.01 5.59
CA ILE A 75 -18.13 -20.55 6.86
C ILE A 75 -18.32 -19.04 6.93
N GLU A 76 -18.94 -18.55 8.00
CA GLU A 76 -19.21 -17.11 8.19
C GLU A 76 -19.98 -16.49 7.00
N GLY A 77 -20.88 -17.24 6.36
CA GLY A 77 -21.64 -16.78 5.19
C GLY A 77 -20.81 -16.70 3.91
N ARG A 78 -19.68 -17.41 3.86
CA ARG A 78 -18.80 -17.51 2.70
C ARG A 78 -18.73 -18.93 2.20
N ASP A 79 -19.16 -19.15 0.96
CA ASP A 79 -18.85 -20.37 0.24
C ASP A 79 -17.33 -20.47 0.04
N MET A 80 -16.75 -21.55 0.52
CA MET A 80 -15.30 -21.72 0.55
C MET A 80 -14.71 -21.88 -0.86
N VAL A 81 -15.45 -22.46 -1.81
CA VAL A 81 -15.03 -22.57 -3.22
C VAL A 81 -15.04 -21.20 -3.90
N LEU A 82 -16.07 -20.38 -3.64
CA LEU A 82 -16.11 -19.02 -4.18
C LEU A 82 -15.04 -18.13 -3.56
N LEU A 83 -14.78 -18.26 -2.25
CA LEU A 83 -13.71 -17.50 -1.60
C LEU A 83 -12.34 -17.82 -2.20
N ASP A 84 -12.06 -19.10 -2.45
CA ASP A 84 -10.86 -19.57 -3.14
C ASP A 84 -10.75 -19.02 -4.57
N ALA A 85 -11.78 -19.27 -5.37
CA ALA A 85 -11.81 -18.89 -6.78
C ALA A 85 -11.72 -17.36 -6.98
N ASP A 86 -12.45 -16.57 -6.19
CA ASP A 86 -12.40 -15.11 -6.26
C ASP A 86 -11.02 -14.59 -5.88
N SER A 87 -10.39 -15.17 -4.85
CA SER A 87 -9.03 -14.79 -4.42
C SER A 87 -8.02 -15.02 -5.55
N TYR A 88 -8.08 -16.19 -6.19
CA TYR A 88 -7.22 -16.52 -7.32
C TYR A 88 -7.50 -15.62 -8.53
N ALA A 89 -8.78 -15.34 -8.82
CA ALA A 89 -9.16 -14.49 -9.94
C ALA A 89 -8.66 -13.05 -9.77
N TYR A 90 -8.76 -12.47 -8.57
CA TYR A 90 -8.18 -11.14 -8.32
C TYR A 90 -6.65 -11.15 -8.48
N ALA A 91 -5.97 -12.15 -7.94
CA ALA A 91 -4.52 -12.28 -8.08
C ALA A 91 -4.09 -12.39 -9.55
N ALA A 92 -4.82 -13.16 -10.36
CA ALA A 92 -4.58 -13.28 -11.79
C ALA A 92 -4.72 -11.92 -12.52
N ILE A 93 -5.79 -11.18 -12.26
CA ILE A 93 -6.00 -9.87 -12.89
C ILE A 93 -4.89 -8.90 -12.47
N VAL A 94 -4.48 -8.90 -11.20
CA VAL A 94 -3.38 -8.05 -10.71
C VAL A 94 -2.07 -8.34 -11.45
N LEU A 95 -1.75 -9.60 -11.75
CA LEU A 95 -0.58 -9.94 -12.57
C LEU A 95 -0.68 -9.40 -14.01
N GLU A 96 -1.88 -9.37 -14.58
CA GLU A 96 -2.12 -8.86 -15.94
C GLU A 96 -2.10 -7.33 -16.02
N GLY A 97 -2.56 -6.63 -14.98
CA GLY A 97 -2.64 -5.18 -14.98
C GLY A 97 -3.47 -4.60 -13.82
N PRO A 98 -3.58 -3.25 -13.76
CA PRO A 98 -4.24 -2.57 -12.64
C PRO A 98 -5.72 -2.91 -12.54
N LEU A 99 -6.24 -2.98 -11.31
CA LEU A 99 -7.67 -3.13 -11.05
C LEU A 99 -8.39 -1.80 -11.22
N ASP A 100 -9.62 -1.85 -11.72
CA ASP A 100 -10.56 -0.75 -11.55
C ASP A 100 -10.98 -0.59 -10.08
N GLU A 101 -11.54 0.58 -9.73
CA GLU A 101 -11.91 0.91 -8.36
C GLU A 101 -12.92 -0.09 -7.76
N GLN A 102 -13.85 -0.61 -8.56
CA GLN A 102 -14.84 -1.58 -8.10
C GLN A 102 -14.17 -2.89 -7.69
N ARG A 103 -13.24 -3.38 -8.53
CA ARG A 103 -12.46 -4.60 -8.29
C ARG A 103 -11.52 -4.43 -7.12
N ARG A 104 -10.89 -3.27 -6.97
CA ARG A 104 -10.03 -2.94 -5.82
C ARG A 104 -10.80 -3.00 -4.51
N ALA A 105 -11.98 -2.37 -4.47
CA ALA A 105 -12.87 -2.45 -3.31
C ALA A 105 -13.35 -3.89 -3.05
N GLY A 106 -13.55 -4.68 -4.11
CA GLY A 106 -13.84 -6.11 -4.03
C GLY A 106 -12.73 -6.91 -3.36
N LEU A 107 -11.49 -6.75 -3.83
CA LEU A 107 -10.31 -7.39 -3.27
C LEU A 107 -10.09 -7.01 -1.80
N SER A 108 -10.23 -5.74 -1.44
CA SER A 108 -10.12 -5.31 -0.03
C SER A 108 -11.18 -5.96 0.87
N ARG A 109 -12.44 -6.06 0.41
CA ARG A 109 -13.51 -6.75 1.16
C ARG A 109 -13.25 -8.24 1.29
N LEU A 110 -12.69 -8.86 0.27
CA LEU A 110 -12.33 -10.28 0.25
C LEU A 110 -11.17 -10.55 1.22
N ALA A 111 -10.11 -9.72 1.21
CA ALA A 111 -9.00 -9.83 2.15
C ALA A 111 -9.49 -9.72 3.61
N ALA A 112 -10.40 -8.78 3.89
CA ALA A 112 -11.00 -8.63 5.22
C ALA A 112 -11.91 -9.79 5.63
N ALA A 113 -12.50 -10.54 4.69
CA ALA A 113 -13.34 -11.69 5.02
C ALA A 113 -12.55 -12.82 5.70
N PHE A 114 -11.28 -12.98 5.37
CA PHE A 114 -10.40 -13.99 5.96
C PHE A 114 -10.21 -13.82 7.47
N GLU A 115 -10.32 -12.59 8.01
CA GLU A 115 -10.23 -12.33 9.45
C GLU A 115 -11.33 -13.05 10.25
N ARG A 116 -12.49 -13.26 9.63
CA ARG A 116 -13.62 -13.99 10.22
C ARG A 116 -13.58 -15.47 9.88
N VAL A 117 -13.25 -15.81 8.63
CA VAL A 117 -13.28 -17.19 8.15
C VAL A 117 -12.18 -18.04 8.78
N LEU A 118 -10.93 -17.55 8.83
CA LEU A 118 -9.78 -18.36 9.26
C LEU A 118 -9.91 -18.90 10.69
N PRO A 119 -10.31 -18.11 11.70
CA PRO A 119 -10.48 -18.62 13.06
C PRO A 119 -11.56 -19.71 13.19
N SER A 120 -12.52 -19.75 12.26
CA SER A 120 -13.62 -20.72 12.25
C SER A 120 -13.26 -22.04 11.55
N ILE A 121 -12.07 -22.15 10.94
CA ILE A 121 -11.59 -23.39 10.32
C ILE A 121 -10.90 -24.26 11.37
N GLY A 122 -11.58 -25.34 11.79
CA GLY A 122 -11.02 -26.32 12.72
C GLY A 122 -10.13 -27.39 12.07
N ASP A 123 -10.20 -27.55 10.74
CA ASP A 123 -9.37 -28.50 10.00
C ASP A 123 -7.97 -27.93 9.75
N GLU A 124 -6.91 -28.64 10.19
CA GLU A 124 -5.52 -28.15 10.10
C GLU A 124 -5.09 -27.88 8.64
N TYR A 125 -5.44 -28.80 7.73
CA TYR A 125 -5.09 -28.65 6.32
C TYR A 125 -5.84 -27.49 5.67
N GLY A 126 -7.15 -27.39 5.89
CA GLY A 126 -7.99 -26.29 5.44
C GLY A 126 -7.53 -24.95 5.99
N ALA A 127 -7.16 -24.86 7.27
CA ALA A 127 -6.65 -23.63 7.87
C ALA A 127 -5.34 -23.19 7.21
N LYS A 128 -4.43 -24.14 6.94
CA LYS A 128 -3.18 -23.85 6.21
C LYS A 128 -3.45 -23.44 4.76
N TYR A 129 -4.37 -24.13 4.08
CA TYR A 129 -4.76 -23.83 2.71
C TYR A 129 -5.33 -22.42 2.57
N TYR A 130 -6.36 -22.08 3.37
CA TYR A 130 -6.97 -20.74 3.30
C TYR A 130 -6.09 -19.64 3.87
N THR A 131 -5.10 -19.96 4.72
CA THR A 131 -4.05 -19.00 5.10
C THR A 131 -3.22 -18.60 3.88
N HIS A 132 -2.82 -19.56 3.04
CA HIS A 132 -2.13 -19.29 1.78
C HIS A 132 -3.00 -18.45 0.83
N VAL A 133 -4.29 -18.75 0.73
CA VAL A 133 -5.24 -17.97 -0.09
C VAL A 133 -5.36 -16.53 0.41
N ARG A 134 -5.45 -16.31 1.74
CA ARG A 134 -5.42 -14.96 2.34
C ARG A 134 -4.15 -14.22 1.92
N ASP A 135 -2.99 -14.84 2.10
CA ASP A 135 -1.71 -14.19 1.84
C ASP A 135 -1.56 -13.78 0.37
N MET A 136 -2.06 -14.62 -0.55
CA MET A 136 -2.14 -14.30 -1.97
C MET A 136 -3.04 -13.07 -2.22
N ALA A 137 -4.22 -13.01 -1.61
CA ALA A 137 -5.14 -11.87 -1.75
C ALA A 137 -4.58 -10.58 -1.13
N VAL A 138 -3.90 -10.66 0.02
CA VAL A 138 -3.25 -9.52 0.68
C VAL A 138 -2.10 -9.00 -0.18
N LEU A 139 -1.26 -9.88 -0.71
CA LEU A 139 -0.16 -9.48 -1.59
C LEU A 139 -0.68 -8.80 -2.87
N ALA A 140 -1.75 -9.32 -3.46
CA ALA A 140 -2.42 -8.68 -4.59
C ALA A 140 -2.91 -7.25 -4.24
N ALA A 141 -3.48 -7.05 -3.05
CA ALA A 141 -3.92 -5.73 -2.59
C ALA A 141 -2.75 -4.76 -2.33
N GLU A 142 -1.62 -5.27 -1.82
CA GLU A 142 -0.40 -4.48 -1.65
C GLU A 142 0.17 -4.03 -2.99
N ILE A 143 0.19 -4.90 -4.00
CA ILE A 143 0.65 -4.57 -5.37
C ILE A 143 -0.20 -3.44 -5.95
N GLU A 144 -1.53 -3.51 -5.81
CA GLU A 144 -2.41 -2.42 -6.24
C GLU A 144 -2.13 -1.10 -5.51
N THR A 145 -1.82 -1.16 -4.21
CA THR A 145 -1.45 0.01 -3.43
C THR A 145 -0.11 0.63 -3.88
N LEU A 146 0.81 -0.18 -4.40
CA LEU A 146 2.06 0.30 -4.96
C LEU A 146 1.89 0.93 -6.34
N ARG A 147 0.94 0.44 -7.15
CA ARG A 147 0.64 1.01 -8.48
C ARG A 147 0.08 2.42 -8.41
N ASP A 148 -0.61 2.75 -7.31
CA ASP A 148 -1.18 4.08 -7.08
C ASP A 148 -0.15 5.12 -6.57
N LYS A 149 1.10 4.72 -6.30
CA LYS A 149 2.17 5.58 -5.74
C LYS A 149 3.22 5.94 -6.77
#